data_AF-A0A5S9MHP7-F1
#
_entry.id   AF-A0A5S9MHP7-F1
#
_cell.length_a   1.000
_cell.length_b   1.000
_cell.length_c   1.000
_cell.angle_alpha   90.00
_cell.angle_beta   90.00
_cell.angle_gamma   90.00
#
_symmetry.space_group_name_H-M   'P 1'
#
loop_
_entity.id
_entity.type
_entity.pdbx_description
1 polymer ?
#
loop_
_entity_poly.entity_id
_entity_poly.type
_entity_poly.pdbx_seq_one_letter_code
_entity_poly.pdbx_strand_id
1 'polypeptide(L)'
;MQIYLCADGSGRERADLIRRFYDAALKDKRQEVKAVFPDIQPDTMASLSELIGEPIDCTLLMRLLLEELQKLSDQLTASGLNAEEQLEFEKNMTRMIERNEKVFS
;
A
#
# COMPACT_ATOMS: atom_id res chain seq x y z
N MET A 1 -9.55 -6.16 6.70
CA MET A 1 -9.33 -4.77 6.23
C MET A 1 -7.83 -4.51 6.29
N GLN A 2 -7.21 -4.12 5.18
CA GLN A 2 -5.78 -3.74 5.12
C GLN A 2 -5.69 -2.24 4.87
N ILE A 3 -4.63 -1.59 5.32
CA ILE A 3 -4.40 -0.15 5.14
C ILE A 3 -2.99 0.11 4.61
N TYR A 4 -2.88 1.11 3.73
CA TYR A 4 -1.61 1.66 3.28
C TYR A 4 -1.42 3.02 3.96
N LEU A 5 -0.30 3.20 4.65
CA LEU A 5 0.07 4.46 5.29
C LEU A 5 1.33 5.03 4.63
N CYS A 6 1.26 6.29 4.23
CA CYS A 6 2.40 7.01 3.68
C CYS A 6 3.21 7.59 4.85
N ALA A 7 4.26 6.91 5.31
CA ALA A 7 5.03 7.33 6.48
C ALA A 7 5.94 8.55 6.19
N ASP A 8 6.86 8.38 5.24
CA ASP A 8 7.90 9.34 4.86
C ASP A 8 7.85 9.71 3.38
N GLY A 9 8.70 10.64 2.97
CA GLY A 9 8.77 11.16 1.59
C GLY A 9 7.54 12.00 1.21
N SER A 10 7.39 12.34 -0.08
CA SER A 10 6.26 13.17 -0.52
C SER A 10 5.05 12.38 -0.99
N GLY A 11 3.90 12.59 -0.36
CA GLY A 11 2.61 12.07 -0.82
C GLY A 11 2.24 12.64 -2.19
N ARG A 12 2.53 13.92 -2.41
CA ARG A 12 2.31 14.63 -3.68
C ARG A 12 3.08 14.01 -4.83
N GLU A 13 4.36 13.71 -4.66
CA GLU A 13 5.18 13.11 -5.74
C GLU A 13 4.66 11.73 -6.15
N ARG A 14 4.26 10.91 -5.17
CA ARG A 14 3.62 9.61 -5.44
C ARG A 14 2.29 9.76 -6.17
N ALA A 15 1.46 10.71 -5.76
CA ALA A 15 0.22 11.02 -6.45
C ALA A 15 0.46 11.49 -7.89
N ASP A 16 1.47 12.33 -8.11
CA ASP A 16 1.85 12.77 -9.46
C ASP A 16 2.29 11.62 -10.36
N LEU A 17 3.06 10.66 -9.83
CA LEU A 17 3.44 9.45 -10.56
C LEU A 17 2.19 8.67 -11.03
N ILE A 18 1.21 8.47 -10.16
CA ILE A 18 -0.03 7.75 -10.51
C ILE A 18 -0.89 8.55 -11.49
N ARG A 19 -0.95 9.87 -11.34
CA ARG A 19 -1.61 10.76 -12.31
C ARG A 19 -1.01 10.60 -13.70
N ARG A 20 0.32 10.67 -13.82
CA ARG A 20 1.05 10.46 -15.09
C ARG A 20 0.84 9.07 -15.67
N PHE A 21 0.76 8.04 -14.83
CA PHE A 21 0.41 6.69 -15.25
C PHE A 21 -0.97 6.66 -15.94
N TYR A 22 -2.01 7.23 -15.32
CA TYR A 22 -3.34 7.27 -15.94
C TYR A 22 -3.40 8.14 -17.19
N ASP A 23 -2.70 9.27 -17.22
CA ASP A 23 -2.61 10.12 -18.40
C ASP A 23 -1.97 9.36 -19.59
N ALA A 24 -0.90 8.61 -19.32
CA ALA A 24 -0.22 7.80 -20.33
C ALA A 24 -1.01 6.54 -20.76
N ALA A 25 -1.75 5.91 -19.85
CA ALA A 25 -2.52 4.70 -20.11
C ALA A 25 -3.83 5.00 -20.86
N LEU A 26 -4.50 6.11 -20.52
CA LEU A 26 -5.80 6.46 -21.10
C LEU A 26 -5.66 7.29 -22.37
N LYS A 27 -4.71 8.24 -22.45
CA LYS A 27 -4.56 9.19 -23.58
C LYS A 27 -5.93 9.63 -24.13
N ASP A 28 -6.19 9.39 -25.42
CA ASP A 28 -7.42 9.74 -26.12
C ASP A 28 -8.59 8.78 -25.84
N LYS A 29 -8.32 7.61 -25.24
CA LYS A 29 -9.31 6.56 -24.95
C LYS A 29 -10.12 6.82 -23.68
N ARG A 30 -9.88 7.94 -22.98
CA ARG A 30 -10.59 8.27 -21.73
C ARG A 30 -12.13 8.27 -21.89
N GLN A 31 -12.64 8.57 -23.09
CA GLN A 31 -14.08 8.56 -23.40
C GLN A 31 -14.62 7.18 -23.83
N GLU A 32 -13.75 6.25 -24.22
CA GLU A 32 -14.12 4.91 -24.72
C GLU A 32 -14.15 3.85 -23.61
N VAL A 33 -13.47 4.12 -22.49
CA VAL A 33 -13.39 3.17 -21.38
C VAL A 33 -14.61 3.31 -20.48
N LYS A 34 -15.35 2.21 -20.32
CA LYS A 34 -16.54 2.15 -19.44
C LYS A 34 -16.22 2.27 -17.94
N ALA A 35 -14.96 2.08 -17.56
CA ALA A 35 -14.52 2.16 -16.17
C ALA A 35 -14.21 3.61 -15.76
N VAL A 36 -14.65 4.00 -14.56
CA VAL A 36 -14.33 5.30 -13.97
C VAL A 36 -12.98 5.20 -13.27
N PHE A 37 -12.02 6.01 -13.72
CA PHE A 37 -10.72 6.16 -13.08
C PHE A 37 -10.70 7.39 -12.18
N PRO A 38 -9.89 7.40 -11.11
CA PRO A 38 -9.80 8.54 -10.22
C PRO A 38 -9.22 9.76 -10.93
N ASP A 39 -9.76 10.94 -10.62
CA ASP A 39 -9.11 12.21 -10.92
C ASP A 39 -8.09 12.51 -9.82
N ILE A 40 -6.82 12.25 -10.11
CA ILE A 40 -5.75 12.31 -9.11
C ILE A 40 -5.33 13.77 -8.91
N GLN A 41 -5.55 14.30 -7.71
CA GLN A 41 -5.13 15.63 -7.28
C GLN A 41 -3.92 15.53 -6.34
N PRO A 42 -2.68 15.81 -6.81
CA PRO A 42 -1.49 15.62 -5.98
C PRO A 42 -1.49 16.43 -4.68
N ASP A 43 -2.16 17.59 -4.66
CA ASP A 43 -2.27 18.46 -3.49
C ASP A 43 -3.12 17.87 -2.35
N THR A 44 -3.93 16.84 -2.62
CA THR A 44 -4.73 16.16 -1.59
C THR A 44 -4.00 14.99 -0.94
N MET A 45 -2.73 14.78 -1.25
CA MET A 45 -1.93 13.66 -0.77
C MET A 45 -0.68 14.15 -0.04
N ALA A 46 -0.46 13.63 1.16
CA ALA A 46 0.71 13.94 2.00
C ALA A 46 1.11 12.71 2.82
N SER A 47 2.39 12.60 3.17
CA SER A 47 2.87 11.63 4.15
C SER A 47 2.58 12.08 5.58
N LEU A 48 2.65 11.15 6.54
CA LEU A 48 2.58 11.47 7.96
C LEU A 48 3.68 12.45 8.36
N SER A 49 4.87 12.31 7.77
CA SER A 49 5.97 13.26 8.00
C SER A 49 5.61 14.68 7.55
N GLU A 50 5.00 14.82 6.36
CA GLU A 50 4.54 16.13 5.84
C GLU A 50 3.40 16.72 6.69
N LEU A 51 2.48 15.88 7.18
CA LEU A 51 1.31 16.32 7.96
C LEU A 51 1.65 16.71 9.40
N ILE A 52 2.57 15.97 10.04
CA ILE A 52 2.98 16.19 11.44
C ILE A 52 4.10 17.23 11.52
N GLY A 53 4.89 17.38 10.46
CA GLY A 53 6.04 18.30 10.42
C GLY A 53 7.31 17.73 11.06
N GLU A 54 7.35 16.42 11.29
CA GLU A 54 8.50 15.72 11.86
C GLU A 54 8.87 14.51 10.98
N PRO A 55 10.15 14.08 10.93
CA PRO A 55 10.53 12.88 10.20
C PRO A 55 9.93 11.62 10.82
N ILE A 56 9.13 10.88 10.04
CA ILE A 56 8.50 9.61 10.43
C ILE A 56 8.81 8.56 9.37
N ASP A 57 9.87 7.78 9.58
CA ASP A 57 10.15 6.62 8.74
C ASP A 57 9.30 5.40 9.12
N CYS A 58 9.35 4.36 8.28
CA CYS A 58 8.62 3.12 8.53
C CYS A 58 9.04 2.43 9.84
N THR A 59 10.31 2.50 10.24
CA THR A 59 10.79 1.85 11.45
C THR A 59 10.20 2.51 12.69
N LEU A 60 10.19 3.85 12.73
CA LEU A 60 9.57 4.64 13.79
C LEU A 60 8.06 4.38 13.85
N LEU A 61 7.37 4.42 12.71
CA LEU A 61 5.93 4.16 12.64
C LEU A 61 5.58 2.76 13.19
N MET A 62 6.33 1.74 12.78
CA MET A 62 6.12 0.36 13.24
C MET A 62 6.40 0.20 14.75
N ARG A 63 7.41 0.88 15.28
CA ARG A 63 7.69 0.87 16.73
C ARG A 63 6.54 1.51 17.51
N LEU A 64 6.08 2.70 17.10
CA LEU A 64 4.97 3.39 17.76
C LEU A 64 3.69 2.55 17.72
N LEU A 65 3.40 1.92 16.58
CA LEU A 65 2.28 1.00 16.45
C LEU A 65 2.40 -0.18 17.43
N LEU A 66 3.58 -0.81 17.52
CA LEU A 66 3.81 -1.92 18.43
C LEU A 66 3.63 -1.51 19.90
N GLU A 67 4.13 -0.34 20.28
CA GLU A 67 3.97 0.22 21.63
C GLU A 67 2.50 0.48 21.97
N GLU A 68 1.71 1.03 21.04
CA GLU A 68 0.27 1.21 21.26
C GLU A 68 -0.48 -0.12 21.33
N LEU A 69 -0.13 -1.10 20.49
CA LEU A 69 -0.73 -2.43 20.56
C LEU A 69 -0.43 -3.13 21.89
N GLN A 70 0.77 -2.99 22.45
CA GLN A 70 1.12 -3.53 23.76
C GLN A 70 0.31 -2.91 24.90
N LYS A 71 0.00 -1.60 24.82
CA LYS A 71 -0.84 -0.93 25.83
C LYS A 71 -2.30 -1.38 25.75
N LEU A 72 -2.78 -1.68 24.55
CA LEU A 72 -4.18 -2.01 24.28
C LEU A 72 -4.48 -3.51 24.38
N SER A 73 -3.46 -4.38 24.46
CA SER A 73 -3.62 -5.83 24.41
C SER A 73 -3.12 -6.47 25.69
N ASP A 74 -3.85 -7.47 26.20
CA ASP A 74 -3.41 -8.24 27.37
C ASP A 74 -2.19 -9.12 27.07
N GLN A 75 -2.10 -9.62 25.83
CA GLN A 75 -1.00 -10.44 25.34
C GLN A 75 -0.67 -10.09 23.90
N LEU A 76 0.61 -9.93 23.61
CA LEU A 76 1.14 -9.74 22.27
C LEU A 76 2.39 -10.59 22.11
N THR A 77 2.37 -11.56 21.20
CA THR A 77 3.46 -12.52 21.00
C THR A 77 4.01 -12.43 19.58
N ALA A 78 5.33 -12.54 19.46
CA ALA A 78 5.97 -12.73 18.18
C ALA A 78 5.95 -14.23 17.82
N SER A 79 5.24 -14.59 16.77
CA SER A 79 5.21 -15.96 16.24
C SER A 79 5.46 -15.96 14.74
N GLY A 80 6.19 -16.97 14.27
CA GLY A 80 6.27 -17.28 12.85
C GLY A 80 5.05 -18.09 12.39
N LEU A 81 5.00 -18.38 11.09
CA LEU A 81 4.01 -19.31 10.53
C LEU A 81 4.31 -20.73 11.01
N ASN A 82 3.26 -21.47 11.35
CA ASN A 82 3.35 -22.91 11.59
C ASN A 82 3.41 -23.70 10.26
N ALA A 83 3.61 -25.01 10.34
CA ALA A 83 3.78 -25.85 9.15
C ALA A 83 2.56 -25.85 8.21
N GLU A 84 1.34 -25.80 8.75
CA GLU A 84 0.11 -25.75 7.97
C GLU A 84 -0.07 -24.38 7.30
N GLU A 85 0.20 -23.30 8.04
CA GLU A 85 0.19 -21.93 7.54
C GLU A 85 1.24 -21.70 6.45
N GLN A 86 2.42 -22.29 6.60
CA GLN A 86 3.49 -22.24 5.61
C GLN A 86 3.08 -22.91 4.30
N LEU A 87 2.46 -24.10 4.37
CA LEU A 87 1.96 -24.80 3.18
C LEU A 87 0.87 -23.99 2.46
N GLU A 88 -0.03 -23.36 3.22
CA GLU A 88 -1.09 -22.52 2.64
C GLU A 88 -0.53 -21.20 2.07
N PHE A 89 0.50 -20.62 2.69
CA PHE A 89 1.22 -19.46 2.16
C PHE A 89 1.84 -19.77 0.80
N GLU A 90 2.57 -20.89 0.68
CA GLU A 90 3.24 -21.29 -0.57
C GLU A 90 2.23 -21.50 -1.70
N LYS A 91 1.15 -22.22 -1.42
CA LYS A 91 0.05 -22.45 -2.36
C LYS A 91 -0.58 -21.13 -2.84
N ASN A 92 -0.81 -20.19 -1.93
CA ASN A 92 -1.40 -18.89 -2.28
C ASN A 92 -0.44 -17.97 -3.03
N MET A 93 0.86 -18.04 -2.71
CA MET A 93 1.91 -17.34 -3.44
C MET A 93 1.96 -17.81 -4.90
N THR A 94 2.00 -19.12 -5.14
CA THR A 94 1.99 -19.70 -6.50
C THR A 94 0.77 -19.22 -7.29
N ARG A 95 -0.42 -19.29 -6.70
CA ARG A 95 -1.66 -18.80 -7.34
C ARG A 95 -1.66 -17.29 -7.61
N MET A 96 -0.99 -16.49 -6.78
CA MET A 96 -0.86 -15.05 -7.02
C MET A 96 0.03 -14.79 -8.24
N ILE A 97 1.18 -15.48 -8.32
CA ILE A 97 2.13 -15.37 -9.43
C ILE A 97 1.47 -15.80 -10.74
N GLU A 98 0.87 -16.99 -10.79
CA GLU A 98 0.18 -17.50 -11.99
C GLU A 98 -0.96 -16.58 -12.48
N ARG A 99 -1.66 -15.90 -11.55
CA ARG A 99 -2.68 -14.91 -11.92
C ARG A 99 -2.05 -13.62 -12.47
N ASN A 100 -0.93 -13.18 -11.92
CA ASN A 100 -0.23 -11.99 -12.37
C ASN A 100 0.34 -12.18 -13.78
N GLU A 101 0.93 -13.34 -14.08
CA GLU A 101 1.44 -13.69 -15.41
C GLU A 101 0.37 -13.58 -16.50
N LYS A 102 -0.85 -14.07 -16.21
CA LYS A 102 -2.00 -14.02 -17.14
C LYS A 102 -2.46 -12.61 -17.50
N VAL A 103 -2.10 -11.59 -16.71
CA VAL A 103 -2.45 -10.19 -17.02
C VAL A 103 -1.54 -9.61 -18.10
N PHE A 104 -0.32 -10.14 -18.21
CA PHE A 104 0.73 -9.63 -19.13
C PHE A 104 0.99 -10.53 -20.34
N SER A 105 0.43 -11.74 -20.37
CA SER A 105 0.44 -12.65 -21.53
C SER A 105 -0.73 -12.37 -22.48
#